data_AF-A0AA92YFY0-F1
#
_entry.id   AF-A0AA92YFY0-F1
#
_cell.length_a   1.000
_cell.length_b   1.000
_cell.length_c   1.000
_cell.angle_alpha   90.00
_cell.angle_beta   90.00
_cell.angle_gamma   90.00
#
_symmetry.space_group_name_H-M   'P 1'
#
loop_
_entity.id
_entity.type
_entity.pdbx_description
1 polymer ?
#
loop_
_entity_poly.entity_id
_entity_poly.type
_entity_poly.pdbx_seq_one_letter_code
_entity_poly.pdbx_strand_id
1 'polypeptide(L)'
;MKFSFIFFFIIPFLCFSQEHMIVTGKSLDRFQFGYSTLSDVREQYKSEIITDTITSNCPHTDKCGKSIYGELNSLFIKKLGIVFQANYQTGELIHKVLLYAPFKGKIDATKNIELGKTTVKEISKQYPKSSLTSTNGKKYWIIKNDHISFLVTRLASDKNYPIEFIEIENRLIKAIILNPIRDLMNVDFEDSCRIPLFAPKTETHRNCYVSKRKIGFYTINFGGLSNYKSVKSGYWKEYYPNHIIKEEGNYKKGKKIGEFKYYDKNGTLIKTKKHPRFLFW
;
A
#
# COMPACT_ATOMS: atom_id res chain seq x y z
N MET A 1 -10.81 -41.96 46.96
CA MET A 1 -10.42 -41.50 45.61
C MET A 1 -10.68 -40.01 45.50
N LYS A 2 -9.71 -39.18 45.06
CA LYS A 2 -9.94 -37.75 44.78
C LYS A 2 -10.14 -37.58 43.27
N PHE A 3 -11.31 -37.16 42.83
CA PHE A 3 -11.52 -36.74 41.44
C PHE A 3 -11.01 -35.31 41.27
N SER A 4 -10.08 -35.11 40.33
CA SER A 4 -9.61 -33.78 39.92
C SER A 4 -10.30 -33.43 38.60
N PHE A 5 -11.14 -32.38 38.62
CA PHE A 5 -11.79 -31.87 37.41
C PHE A 5 -10.83 -30.93 36.67
N ILE A 6 -10.31 -31.38 35.54
CA ILE A 6 -9.52 -30.54 34.62
C ILE A 6 -10.48 -29.76 33.73
N PHE A 7 -10.64 -28.47 34.00
CA PHE A 7 -11.36 -27.56 33.08
C PHE A 7 -10.47 -27.26 31.86
N PHE A 8 -10.78 -27.90 30.73
CA PHE A 8 -10.26 -27.48 29.44
C PHE A 8 -10.94 -26.16 29.02
N PHE A 9 -10.23 -25.04 29.19
CA PHE A 9 -10.60 -23.80 28.50
C PHE A 9 -10.31 -23.96 27.01
N ILE A 10 -11.34 -24.32 26.24
CA ILE A 10 -11.33 -24.18 24.79
C ILE A 10 -11.37 -22.69 24.49
N ILE A 11 -10.20 -22.08 24.31
CA ILE A 11 -10.09 -20.75 23.72
C ILE A 11 -10.57 -20.88 22.28
N PRO A 12 -11.68 -20.22 21.87
CA PRO A 12 -12.02 -20.18 20.47
C PRO A 12 -10.92 -19.38 19.76
N PHE A 13 -10.15 -20.05 18.91
CA PHE A 13 -9.38 -19.38 17.88
C PHE A 13 -10.39 -18.68 16.97
N LEU A 14 -10.72 -17.43 17.32
CA LEU A 14 -11.32 -16.47 16.41
C LEU A 14 -10.28 -16.21 15.32
N CYS A 15 -10.31 -17.08 14.30
CA CYS A 15 -9.61 -16.88 13.05
C CYS A 15 -10.15 -15.58 12.46
N PHE A 16 -9.39 -14.49 12.66
CA PHE A 16 -9.76 -13.18 12.17
C PHE A 16 -9.76 -13.25 10.65
N SER A 17 -10.97 -13.28 10.07
CA SER A 17 -11.19 -13.32 8.63
C SER A 17 -10.50 -12.13 7.95
N GLN A 18 -9.34 -12.38 7.36
CA GLN A 18 -8.60 -11.41 6.54
C GLN A 18 -8.64 -11.80 5.06
N GLU A 19 -8.40 -10.79 4.22
CA GLU A 19 -8.19 -10.88 2.76
C GLU A 19 -9.46 -11.10 1.91
N HIS A 20 -10.20 -10.00 1.68
CA HIS A 20 -11.03 -9.86 0.47
C HIS A 20 -10.10 -9.81 -0.77
N MET A 21 -9.90 -10.96 -1.42
CA MET A 21 -9.03 -11.10 -2.59
C MET A 21 -9.65 -10.54 -3.89
N ILE A 22 -8.78 -10.07 -4.79
CA ILE A 22 -9.12 -9.46 -6.09
C ILE A 22 -8.88 -10.50 -7.21
N VAL A 23 -9.94 -11.24 -7.58
CA VAL A 23 -9.83 -12.49 -8.35
C VAL A 23 -9.80 -12.32 -9.87
N THR A 24 -8.63 -12.10 -10.47
CA THR A 24 -8.49 -12.08 -11.95
C THR A 24 -8.06 -13.42 -12.54
N GLY A 25 -8.52 -13.73 -13.77
CA GLY A 25 -8.29 -15.02 -14.45
C GLY A 25 -6.82 -15.37 -14.74
N LYS A 26 -5.89 -14.43 -14.53
CA LYS A 26 -4.54 -14.67 -14.00
C LYS A 26 -4.32 -13.63 -12.90
N SER A 27 -3.89 -14.05 -11.71
CA SER A 27 -4.38 -13.42 -10.48
C SER A 27 -3.69 -12.13 -9.99
N LEU A 28 -4.53 -11.13 -9.73
CA LEU A 28 -4.31 -10.03 -8.79
C LEU A 28 -4.40 -10.50 -7.32
N ASP A 29 -4.95 -11.70 -7.05
CA ASP A 29 -5.07 -12.33 -5.72
C ASP A 29 -3.76 -12.43 -4.92
N ARG A 30 -2.60 -12.34 -5.59
CA ARG A 30 -1.29 -12.39 -4.95
C ARG A 30 -0.81 -11.04 -4.40
N PHE A 31 -1.51 -9.94 -4.71
CA PHE A 31 -1.14 -8.60 -4.25
C PHE A 31 -1.96 -8.17 -3.05
N GLN A 32 -1.32 -8.14 -1.89
CA GLN A 32 -1.91 -7.60 -0.67
C GLN A 32 -1.48 -6.14 -0.51
N PHE A 33 -2.45 -5.24 -0.53
CA PHE A 33 -2.25 -3.84 -0.15
C PHE A 33 -1.58 -3.72 1.23
N GLY A 34 -0.52 -2.92 1.32
CA GLY A 34 0.25 -2.73 2.56
C GLY A 34 1.42 -3.70 2.75
N TYR A 35 1.46 -4.79 2.00
CA TYR A 35 2.54 -5.77 2.03
C TYR A 35 3.32 -5.80 0.71
N SER A 36 2.60 -6.01 -0.40
CA SER A 36 3.22 -6.22 -1.71
C SER A 36 3.85 -4.95 -2.28
N THR A 37 4.91 -5.16 -3.06
CA THR A 37 5.77 -4.12 -3.62
C THR A 37 5.76 -4.11 -5.15
N LEU A 38 6.27 -3.02 -5.74
CA LEU A 38 6.60 -2.98 -7.17
C LEU A 38 7.66 -4.04 -7.55
N SER A 39 8.54 -4.43 -6.63
CA SER A 39 9.47 -5.54 -6.85
C SER A 39 8.76 -6.89 -6.99
N ASP A 40 7.70 -7.16 -6.23
CA ASP A 40 6.87 -8.37 -6.42
C ASP A 40 6.14 -8.35 -7.76
N VAL A 41 5.65 -7.19 -8.19
CA VAL A 41 5.02 -6.99 -9.52
C VAL A 41 6.04 -7.28 -10.62
N ARG A 42 7.28 -6.79 -10.50
CA ARG A 42 8.36 -7.07 -11.47
C ARG A 42 8.65 -8.56 -11.56
N GLU A 43 8.75 -9.28 -10.44
CA GLU A 43 9.00 -10.72 -10.46
C GLU A 43 7.80 -11.52 -11.01
N GLN A 44 6.56 -11.19 -10.60
CA GLN A 44 5.36 -11.87 -11.07
C GLN A 44 5.11 -11.68 -12.59
N TYR A 45 5.39 -10.48 -13.12
CA TYR A 45 5.12 -10.12 -14.52
C TYR A 45 6.38 -9.98 -15.38
N LYS A 46 7.53 -10.55 -14.97
CA LYS A 46 8.82 -10.45 -15.69
C LYS A 46 8.79 -10.90 -17.15
N SER A 47 7.83 -11.72 -17.54
CA SER A 47 7.61 -12.19 -18.92
C SER A 47 6.65 -11.31 -19.73
N GLU A 48 6.06 -10.28 -19.12
CA GLU A 48 5.28 -9.26 -19.81
C GLU A 48 6.10 -7.98 -19.97
N ILE A 49 5.77 -7.17 -20.99
CA ILE A 49 6.40 -5.85 -21.16
C ILE A 49 5.84 -4.92 -20.08
N ILE A 50 6.55 -4.86 -18.96
CA ILE A 50 6.33 -3.86 -17.91
C ILE A 50 7.00 -2.58 -18.36
N THR A 51 6.23 -1.49 -18.49
CA THR A 51 6.82 -0.16 -18.66
C THR A 51 6.90 0.54 -17.30
N ASP A 52 8.10 0.96 -16.88
CA ASP A 52 8.34 1.95 -15.81
C ASP A 52 7.88 3.35 -16.29
N THR A 53 6.64 3.44 -16.78
CA THR A 53 6.02 4.68 -17.21
C THR A 53 5.43 5.39 -16.01
N ILE A 54 5.97 6.56 -15.71
CA ILE A 54 5.20 7.66 -15.13
C ILE A 54 4.00 7.86 -16.06
N THR A 55 2.82 7.47 -15.60
CA THR A 55 1.60 7.44 -16.44
C THR A 55 1.02 8.83 -16.61
N SER A 56 1.70 9.67 -17.40
CA SER A 56 1.14 10.91 -17.93
C SER A 56 -0.24 10.61 -18.52
N ASN A 57 -1.29 11.28 -17.99
CA ASN A 57 -2.71 11.08 -18.32
C ASN A 57 -3.46 9.95 -17.58
N CYS A 58 -3.12 9.66 -16.32
CA CYS A 58 -4.08 9.01 -15.41
C CYS A 58 -5.45 9.72 -15.37
N PRO A 59 -6.55 8.98 -15.14
CA PRO A 59 -7.90 9.52 -15.10
C PRO A 59 -8.32 10.07 -13.73
N HIS A 60 -7.46 10.12 -12.71
CA HIS A 60 -7.84 10.70 -11.41
C HIS A 60 -6.73 11.53 -10.73
N THR A 61 -6.08 12.36 -11.53
CA THR A 61 -5.43 13.65 -11.21
C THR A 61 -4.60 14.00 -12.44
N ASP A 62 -4.58 15.27 -12.84
CA ASP A 62 -4.02 15.69 -14.13
C ASP A 62 -2.49 15.54 -14.26
N LYS A 63 -1.84 14.93 -13.25
CA LYS A 63 -0.42 14.55 -13.22
C LYS A 63 -0.21 13.27 -12.40
N CYS A 64 -0.50 12.09 -12.94
CA CYS A 64 0.17 10.87 -12.44
C CYS A 64 1.66 11.01 -12.75
N GLY A 65 2.43 11.33 -11.70
CA GLY A 65 3.81 11.80 -11.82
C GLY A 65 4.11 13.09 -11.05
N LYS A 66 3.12 13.91 -10.67
CA LYS A 66 3.33 15.04 -9.75
C LYS A 66 2.20 15.15 -8.73
N SER A 67 2.39 14.46 -7.61
CA SER A 67 1.74 14.81 -6.34
C SER A 67 2.35 16.09 -5.79
N ILE A 68 1.64 16.79 -4.89
CA ILE A 68 2.26 17.82 -4.02
C ILE A 68 3.40 17.22 -3.15
N TYR A 69 3.45 15.89 -3.03
CA TYR A 69 4.47 15.12 -2.32
C TYR A 69 5.54 14.45 -3.22
N GLY A 70 5.59 14.79 -4.53
CA GLY A 70 6.63 14.30 -5.45
C GLY A 70 6.15 13.38 -6.58
N GLU A 71 7.10 12.73 -7.26
CA GLU A 71 6.82 11.76 -8.31
C GLU A 71 6.43 10.40 -7.72
N LEU A 72 5.49 9.70 -8.36
CA LEU A 72 4.96 8.41 -7.90
C LEU A 72 5.46 7.30 -8.81
N ASN A 73 6.26 6.38 -8.26
CA ASN A 73 6.68 5.18 -8.98
C ASN A 73 5.45 4.34 -9.36
N SER A 74 5.40 3.91 -10.63
CA SER A 74 4.33 3.04 -11.12
C SER A 74 4.80 2.08 -12.21
N LEU A 75 4.20 0.89 -12.22
CA LEU A 75 4.42 -0.14 -13.24
C LEU A 75 3.15 -0.35 -14.04
N PHE A 76 3.23 -0.29 -15.37
CA PHE A 76 2.10 -0.56 -16.25
C PHE A 76 2.27 -1.90 -16.98
N ILE A 77 1.34 -2.83 -16.71
CA ILE A 77 1.21 -4.10 -17.42
C ILE A 77 0.26 -3.87 -18.60
N LYS A 78 0.80 -3.30 -19.70
CA LYS A 78 0.02 -2.80 -20.85
C LYS A 78 -0.94 -3.84 -21.43
N LYS A 79 -0.51 -5.10 -21.49
CA LYS A 79 -1.28 -6.23 -22.05
C LYS A 79 -2.54 -6.55 -21.22
N LEU A 80 -2.49 -6.34 -19.91
CA LEU A 80 -3.61 -6.60 -18.98
C LEU A 80 -4.40 -5.33 -18.64
N GLY A 81 -3.90 -4.14 -19.00
CA GLY A 81 -4.52 -2.87 -18.65
C GLY A 81 -4.40 -2.51 -17.16
N ILE A 82 -3.36 -3.00 -16.46
CA ILE A 82 -3.20 -2.84 -15.00
C ILE A 82 -2.01 -1.92 -14.70
N VAL A 83 -2.23 -0.85 -13.94
CA VAL A 83 -1.18 0.00 -13.36
C VAL A 83 -1.10 -0.22 -11.86
N PHE A 84 0.07 -0.59 -11.36
CA PHE A 84 0.39 -0.58 -9.93
C PHE A 84 1.11 0.72 -9.58
N GLN A 85 0.65 1.45 -8.57
CA GLN A 85 1.23 2.71 -8.11
C GLN A 85 1.70 2.57 -6.66
N ALA A 86 2.94 2.97 -6.41
CA ALA A 86 3.54 2.91 -5.09
C ALA A 86 3.11 4.07 -4.16
N ASN A 87 3.26 3.85 -2.86
CA ASN A 87 3.21 4.90 -1.84
C ASN A 87 4.40 5.86 -2.03
N TYR A 88 4.14 7.17 -1.94
CA TYR A 88 5.14 8.23 -2.17
C TYR A 88 6.30 8.24 -1.16
N GLN A 89 6.08 7.78 0.08
CA GLN A 89 7.11 7.78 1.14
C GLN A 89 8.04 6.56 1.02
N THR A 90 7.55 5.43 0.52
CA THR A 90 8.34 4.19 0.41
C THR A 90 8.88 3.93 -0.99
N GLY A 91 8.27 4.52 -2.03
CA GLY A 91 8.62 4.34 -3.43
C GLY A 91 8.33 2.95 -4.01
N GLU A 92 7.96 1.96 -3.18
CA GLU A 92 7.82 0.56 -3.59
C GLU A 92 6.56 -0.15 -3.04
N LEU A 93 6.04 0.15 -1.84
CA LEU A 93 4.78 -0.47 -1.37
C LEU A 93 3.61 -0.09 -2.28
N ILE A 94 2.85 -1.06 -2.77
CA ILE A 94 1.67 -0.81 -3.62
C ILE A 94 0.60 -0.10 -2.80
N HIS A 95 0.29 1.15 -3.18
CA HIS A 95 -0.72 1.99 -2.54
C HIS A 95 -2.01 2.09 -3.35
N LYS A 96 -1.96 1.89 -4.67
CA LYS A 96 -3.13 2.01 -5.54
C LYS A 96 -2.97 1.13 -6.77
N VAL A 97 -4.07 0.53 -7.22
CA VAL A 97 -4.13 -0.19 -8.49
C VAL A 97 -5.15 0.51 -9.39
N LEU A 98 -4.78 0.79 -10.63
CA LEU A 98 -5.68 1.37 -11.64
C LEU A 98 -5.86 0.37 -12.79
N LEU A 99 -7.10 0.21 -13.22
CA LEU A 99 -7.51 -0.72 -14.26
C LEU A 99 -8.07 0.06 -15.46
N TYR A 100 -7.68 -0.36 -16.65
CA TYR A 100 -8.03 0.23 -17.95
C TYR A 100 -8.39 -0.87 -18.94
N ALA A 101 -9.11 -0.55 -20.02
CA ALA A 101 -9.16 -1.44 -21.18
C ALA A 101 -7.72 -1.79 -21.64
N PRO A 102 -7.37 -3.06 -21.93
CA PRO A 102 -8.26 -4.20 -22.17
C PRO A 102 -8.54 -5.10 -20.94
N PHE A 103 -8.45 -4.58 -19.71
CA PHE A 103 -8.65 -5.36 -18.48
C PHE A 103 -9.95 -6.18 -18.50
N LYS A 104 -9.79 -7.48 -18.23
CA LYS A 104 -10.86 -8.46 -18.10
C LYS A 104 -10.54 -9.41 -16.94
N GLY A 105 -11.40 -9.43 -15.93
CA GLY A 105 -11.24 -10.26 -14.73
C GLY A 105 -12.20 -9.82 -13.63
N LYS A 106 -12.13 -10.44 -12.45
CA LYS A 106 -12.93 -9.98 -11.31
C LYS A 106 -12.17 -8.98 -10.45
N ILE A 107 -12.92 -8.10 -9.81
CA ILE A 107 -12.39 -7.13 -8.83
C ILE A 107 -12.63 -7.58 -7.39
N ASP A 108 -13.59 -8.48 -7.19
CA ASP A 108 -13.83 -9.22 -5.96
C ASP A 108 -14.10 -10.69 -6.28
N ALA A 109 -14.34 -11.53 -5.27
CA ALA A 109 -14.58 -12.96 -5.47
C ALA A 109 -15.74 -13.30 -6.45
N THR A 110 -16.68 -12.37 -6.65
CA THR A 110 -17.99 -12.62 -7.28
C THR A 110 -18.17 -12.02 -8.68
N LYS A 111 -17.59 -10.86 -9.00
CA LYS A 111 -18.01 -10.05 -10.17
C LYS A 111 -16.94 -9.87 -11.24
N ASN A 112 -17.16 -10.46 -12.41
CA ASN A 112 -16.37 -10.21 -13.62
C ASN A 112 -16.68 -8.82 -14.20
N ILE A 113 -15.63 -8.10 -14.60
CA ILE A 113 -15.68 -6.81 -15.27
C ILE A 113 -14.79 -6.88 -16.53
N GLU A 114 -15.25 -6.25 -17.61
CA GLU A 114 -14.50 -6.11 -18.87
C GLU A 114 -14.51 -4.63 -19.29
N LEU A 115 -13.40 -3.94 -19.07
CA LEU A 115 -13.29 -2.51 -19.32
C LEU A 115 -13.30 -2.24 -20.83
N GLY A 116 -14.23 -1.37 -21.25
CA GLY A 116 -14.62 -1.19 -22.65
C GLY A 116 -15.96 -1.84 -23.01
N LYS A 117 -16.56 -2.66 -22.13
CA LYS A 117 -17.93 -3.20 -22.28
C LYS A 117 -18.83 -2.94 -21.07
N THR A 118 -18.28 -3.01 -19.85
CA THR A 118 -19.08 -2.82 -18.63
C THR A 118 -19.65 -1.40 -18.55
N THR A 119 -20.94 -1.32 -18.29
CA THR A 119 -21.75 -0.09 -18.19
C THR A 119 -21.95 0.35 -16.73
N VAL A 120 -22.37 1.61 -16.54
CA VAL A 120 -22.81 2.12 -15.23
C VAL A 120 -23.97 1.30 -14.68
N LYS A 121 -24.96 0.95 -15.52
CA LYS A 121 -26.13 0.13 -15.14
C LYS A 121 -25.73 -1.21 -14.51
N GLU A 122 -24.71 -1.86 -15.06
CA GLU A 122 -24.15 -3.09 -14.50
C GLU A 122 -23.41 -2.84 -13.18
N ILE A 123 -22.59 -1.79 -13.10
CA ILE A 123 -21.90 -1.42 -11.85
C ILE A 123 -22.88 -1.07 -10.74
N SER A 124 -23.94 -0.31 -10.99
CA SER A 124 -24.96 0.03 -9.98
C SER A 124 -25.70 -1.21 -9.47
N LYS A 125 -25.96 -2.21 -10.32
CA LYS A 125 -26.49 -3.52 -9.89
C LYS A 125 -25.47 -4.32 -9.08
N GLN A 126 -24.21 -4.33 -9.48
CA GLN A 126 -23.14 -5.10 -8.83
C GLN A 126 -22.67 -4.49 -7.51
N TYR A 127 -22.73 -3.16 -7.36
CA TYR A 127 -22.23 -2.41 -6.22
C TYR A 127 -23.27 -1.39 -5.71
N PRO A 128 -24.45 -1.83 -5.24
CA PRO A 128 -25.60 -0.97 -4.92
C PRO A 128 -25.36 0.00 -3.74
N LYS A 129 -24.31 -0.20 -2.95
CA LYS A 129 -23.88 0.73 -1.88
C LYS A 129 -22.96 1.86 -2.39
N SER A 130 -22.72 1.97 -3.69
CA SER A 130 -21.83 2.99 -4.26
C SER A 130 -22.56 4.33 -4.40
N SER A 131 -21.91 5.40 -3.97
CA SER A 131 -22.37 6.78 -4.17
C SER A 131 -21.89 7.34 -5.51
N LEU A 132 -22.76 8.04 -6.23
CA LEU A 132 -22.35 8.88 -7.35
C LEU A 132 -21.85 10.21 -6.79
N THR A 133 -20.62 10.55 -7.12
CA THR A 133 -19.96 11.77 -6.64
C THR A 133 -19.32 12.53 -7.79
N SER A 134 -19.25 13.84 -7.62
CA SER A 134 -18.50 14.74 -8.49
C SER A 134 -17.41 15.43 -7.69
N THR A 135 -16.40 15.89 -8.42
CA THR A 135 -15.44 16.88 -7.91
C THR A 135 -15.36 17.95 -8.98
N ASN A 136 -15.72 19.19 -8.62
CA ASN A 136 -15.83 20.30 -9.57
C ASN A 136 -14.54 20.43 -10.39
N GLY A 137 -14.69 20.62 -11.70
CA GLY A 137 -13.58 20.72 -12.65
C GLY A 137 -12.97 19.40 -13.14
N LYS A 138 -13.35 18.23 -12.62
CA LYS A 138 -12.78 16.95 -13.10
C LYS A 138 -13.43 16.40 -14.38
N LYS A 139 -12.61 15.68 -15.14
CA LYS A 139 -12.92 14.97 -16.41
C LYS A 139 -13.87 13.76 -16.27
N TYR A 140 -14.19 13.33 -15.05
CA TYR A 140 -14.94 12.11 -14.79
C TYR A 140 -15.98 12.29 -13.69
N TRP A 141 -17.14 11.65 -13.87
CA TRP A 141 -18.03 11.29 -12.78
C TRP A 141 -17.49 10.06 -12.06
N ILE A 142 -17.68 10.00 -10.74
CA ILE A 142 -17.05 8.99 -9.88
C ILE A 142 -18.14 8.25 -9.11
N ILE A 143 -18.41 7.01 -9.50
CA ILE A 143 -19.21 6.08 -8.73
C ILE A 143 -18.26 5.38 -7.77
N LYS A 144 -18.46 5.49 -6.45
CA LYS A 144 -17.51 4.93 -5.47
C LYS A 144 -18.14 4.35 -4.22
N ASN A 145 -17.47 3.36 -3.68
CA ASN A 145 -17.58 2.92 -2.30
C ASN A 145 -16.24 3.20 -1.58
N ASP A 146 -16.04 2.62 -0.40
CA ASP A 146 -14.87 2.87 0.45
C ASP A 146 -13.53 2.48 -0.19
N HIS A 147 -13.52 1.56 -1.17
CA HIS A 147 -12.30 0.94 -1.69
C HIS A 147 -12.20 0.96 -3.23
N ILE A 148 -13.34 1.07 -3.92
CA ILE A 148 -13.42 1.05 -5.38
C ILE A 148 -14.02 2.36 -5.88
N SER A 149 -13.38 2.95 -6.89
CA SER A 149 -13.92 4.10 -7.64
C SER A 149 -13.97 3.77 -9.13
N PHE A 150 -15.17 3.73 -9.68
CA PHE A 150 -15.45 3.56 -11.11
C PHE A 150 -15.56 4.93 -11.77
N LEU A 151 -14.78 5.16 -12.82
CA LEU A 151 -14.70 6.44 -13.50
C LEU A 151 -15.49 6.42 -14.80
N VAL A 152 -16.40 7.38 -14.96
CA VAL A 152 -17.26 7.54 -16.14
C VAL A 152 -16.90 8.86 -16.79
N THR A 153 -16.64 8.88 -18.10
CA THR A 153 -16.21 10.11 -18.79
C THR A 153 -17.32 11.15 -18.75
N ARG A 154 -16.99 12.36 -18.31
CA ARG A 154 -17.90 13.51 -18.36
C ARG A 154 -17.96 14.07 -19.79
N LEU A 155 -19.17 14.35 -20.27
CA LEU A 155 -19.43 14.97 -21.58
C LEU A 155 -19.75 16.45 -21.39
N ALA A 156 -19.53 17.26 -22.43
CA ALA A 156 -19.85 18.69 -22.41
C ALA A 156 -21.37 18.96 -22.29
N SER A 157 -22.20 18.00 -22.71
CA SER A 157 -23.66 18.00 -22.56
C SER A 157 -24.15 17.67 -21.15
N ASP A 158 -23.27 17.25 -20.24
CA ASP A 158 -23.67 16.86 -18.89
C ASP A 158 -23.96 18.10 -18.04
N LYS A 159 -25.11 18.08 -17.35
CA LYS A 159 -25.46 19.08 -16.33
C LYS A 159 -24.30 19.29 -15.36
N ASN A 160 -24.13 20.53 -14.91
CA ASN A 160 -23.33 20.77 -13.70
C ASN A 160 -24.05 20.13 -12.51
N TYR A 161 -23.27 19.59 -11.58
CA TYR A 161 -23.74 18.76 -10.46
C TYR A 161 -24.94 19.39 -9.71
N PRO A 162 -25.98 18.61 -9.32
CA PRO A 162 -26.06 17.14 -9.36
C PRO A 162 -26.31 16.55 -10.76
N ILE A 163 -25.97 15.26 -10.90
CA ILE A 163 -26.30 14.42 -12.06
C ILE A 163 -26.82 13.09 -11.51
N GLU A 164 -27.85 12.53 -12.14
CA GLU A 164 -28.47 11.29 -11.70
C GLU A 164 -27.85 10.05 -12.35
N PHE A 165 -27.89 8.92 -11.65
CA PHE A 165 -27.39 7.64 -12.18
C PHE A 165 -28.04 7.27 -13.53
N ILE A 166 -29.32 7.61 -13.71
CA ILE A 166 -30.07 7.33 -14.94
C ILE A 166 -29.54 8.11 -16.15
N GLU A 167 -29.00 9.31 -15.95
CA GLU A 167 -28.43 10.15 -17.03
C GLU A 167 -27.10 9.62 -17.58
N ILE A 168 -26.50 8.66 -16.86
CA ILE A 168 -25.23 8.03 -17.20
C ILE A 168 -25.29 6.50 -17.29
N GLU A 169 -26.47 5.87 -17.11
CA GLU A 169 -26.56 4.40 -16.89
C GLU A 169 -25.98 3.57 -18.05
N ASN A 170 -26.16 4.02 -19.29
CA ASN A 170 -25.71 3.31 -20.49
C ASN A 170 -24.26 3.64 -20.88
N ARG A 171 -23.56 4.49 -20.10
CA ARG A 171 -22.17 4.85 -20.38
C ARG A 171 -21.22 3.75 -19.89
N LEU A 172 -20.13 3.58 -20.64
CA LEU A 172 -19.07 2.63 -20.30
C LEU A 172 -18.20 3.14 -19.15
N ILE A 173 -17.79 2.23 -18.27
CA ILE A 173 -16.75 2.50 -17.28
C ILE A 173 -15.42 2.68 -18.01
N LYS A 174 -14.79 3.85 -17.84
CA LYS A 174 -13.55 4.21 -18.54
C LYS A 174 -12.31 3.63 -17.86
N ALA A 175 -12.30 3.62 -16.54
CA ALA A 175 -11.24 3.09 -15.71
C ALA A 175 -11.78 2.80 -14.29
N ILE A 176 -11.05 1.98 -13.54
CA ILE A 176 -11.38 1.66 -12.14
C ILE A 176 -10.14 1.89 -11.29
N ILE A 177 -10.34 2.43 -10.09
CA ILE A 177 -9.29 2.64 -9.10
C ILE A 177 -9.62 1.83 -7.86
N LEU A 178 -8.66 1.01 -7.45
CA LEU A 178 -8.69 0.23 -6.21
C LEU A 178 -7.76 0.92 -5.21
N ASN A 179 -8.32 1.32 -4.08
CA ASN A 179 -7.63 1.95 -2.95
C ASN A 179 -7.68 1.01 -1.73
N PRO A 180 -6.64 1.00 -0.89
CA PRO A 180 -6.59 0.18 0.32
C PRO A 180 -7.59 0.64 1.38
N ILE A 181 -8.03 -0.32 2.21
CA ILE A 181 -9.00 -0.13 3.30
C ILE A 181 -8.45 0.78 4.42
N ARG A 182 -7.12 0.78 4.61
CA ARG A 182 -6.42 1.58 5.62
C ARG A 182 -5.24 2.31 4.99
N ASP A 183 -4.85 3.43 5.58
CA ASP A 183 -3.58 4.07 5.23
C ASP A 183 -2.44 3.13 5.64
N LEU A 184 -1.69 2.67 4.65
CA LEU A 184 -0.78 1.52 4.74
C LEU A 184 0.35 1.73 5.73
N MET A 185 0.64 2.98 6.08
CA MET A 185 1.68 3.30 7.04
C MET A 185 1.12 3.47 8.45
N ASN A 186 -0.09 4.00 8.65
CA ASN A 186 -0.56 4.38 9.99
C ASN A 186 -0.90 3.20 10.92
N VAL A 187 -1.12 1.99 10.39
CA VAL A 187 -1.59 0.83 11.19
C VAL A 187 -0.61 0.41 12.29
N ASP A 188 0.70 0.58 12.08
CA ASP A 188 1.72 0.24 13.09
C ASP A 188 2.16 1.44 13.93
N PHE A 189 1.59 2.65 13.75
CA PHE A 189 2.21 3.87 14.25
C PHE A 189 1.98 4.19 15.72
N GLU A 190 1.04 3.51 16.38
CA GLU A 190 0.74 3.68 17.80
C GLU A 190 1.80 3.01 18.71
N ASP A 191 2.45 1.94 18.25
CA ASP A 191 3.50 1.25 19.00
C ASP A 191 4.90 1.85 18.78
N SER A 192 5.71 1.80 19.85
CA SER A 192 7.15 2.13 19.81
C SER A 192 7.98 1.09 19.04
N CYS A 193 7.46 -0.13 18.84
CA CYS A 193 8.13 -1.22 18.13
C CYS A 193 7.25 -1.75 17.00
N ARG A 194 7.79 -1.94 15.79
CA ARG A 194 7.00 -2.23 14.57
C ARG A 194 7.63 -3.31 13.72
N ILE A 195 6.85 -4.04 12.93
CA ILE A 195 7.45 -4.99 11.96
C ILE A 195 8.32 -4.18 10.98
N PRO A 196 9.53 -4.64 10.61
CA PRO A 196 10.36 -3.93 9.65
C PRO A 196 9.63 -3.72 8.31
N LEU A 197 9.75 -2.52 7.74
CA LEU A 197 9.22 -2.25 6.40
C LEU A 197 9.83 -3.23 5.39
N PHE A 198 8.97 -3.79 4.52
CA PHE A 198 9.27 -4.86 3.57
C PHE A 198 9.68 -6.21 4.19
N ALA A 199 9.55 -6.44 5.49
CA ALA A 199 9.77 -7.78 6.05
C ALA A 199 8.84 -8.83 5.41
N PRO A 200 9.26 -10.10 5.28
CA PRO A 200 8.38 -11.18 4.83
C PRO A 200 7.24 -11.41 5.85
N LYS A 201 6.09 -11.93 5.41
CA LYS A 201 4.92 -12.23 6.29
C LYS A 201 5.28 -13.11 7.51
N THR A 202 6.35 -13.89 7.42
CA THR A 202 6.85 -14.78 8.48
C THR A 202 7.72 -14.09 9.53
N GLU A 203 8.02 -12.80 9.36
CA GLU A 203 8.81 -12.04 10.33
C GLU A 203 8.01 -11.74 11.61
N THR A 204 8.61 -12.04 12.75
CA THR A 204 8.07 -11.77 14.09
C THR A 204 8.87 -10.72 14.85
N HIS A 205 10.08 -10.39 14.38
CA HIS A 205 10.90 -9.34 14.96
C HIS A 205 10.23 -7.96 14.82
N ARG A 206 10.36 -7.14 15.87
CA ARG A 206 9.86 -5.76 15.91
C ARG A 206 11.04 -4.79 16.07
N ASN A 207 11.23 -3.90 15.10
CA ASN A 207 12.15 -2.78 15.13
C ASN A 207 11.67 -1.73 16.14
N CYS A 208 12.41 -1.56 17.24
CA CYS A 208 12.03 -0.65 18.34
C CYS A 208 12.66 0.75 18.25
N TYR A 209 11.85 1.77 18.46
CA TYR A 209 12.28 3.16 18.60
C TYR A 209 12.24 3.62 20.06
N VAL A 210 13.13 4.55 20.41
CA VAL A 210 13.12 5.25 21.70
C VAL A 210 13.19 6.75 21.50
N SER A 211 12.61 7.50 22.45
CA SER A 211 12.69 8.96 22.47
C SER A 211 14.11 9.44 22.81
N LYS A 212 14.60 10.43 22.07
CA LYS A 212 15.90 11.08 22.30
C LYS A 212 15.76 12.59 22.20
N ARG A 213 16.17 13.33 23.23
CA ARG A 213 16.18 14.80 23.24
C ARG A 213 17.03 15.33 22.08
N LYS A 214 16.52 16.34 21.36
CA LYS A 214 17.28 17.11 20.38
C LYS A 214 18.30 17.96 21.15
N ILE A 215 19.58 17.88 20.79
CA ILE A 215 20.64 18.69 21.39
C ILE A 215 20.92 19.85 20.44
N GLY A 216 20.63 21.07 20.88
CA GLY A 216 20.80 22.31 20.14
C GLY A 216 20.15 23.47 20.89
N PHE A 217 20.80 24.63 20.93
CA PHE A 217 20.25 25.85 21.52
C PHE A 217 19.25 26.48 20.56
N TYR A 218 17.95 26.23 20.77
CA TYR A 218 16.89 26.99 20.11
C TYR A 218 15.88 27.47 21.14
N THR A 219 16.08 28.74 21.51
CA THR A 219 15.06 29.77 21.73
C THR A 219 13.72 29.32 22.32
N ILE A 220 13.42 29.86 23.51
CA ILE A 220 12.04 30.11 23.93
C ILE A 220 11.36 30.93 22.84
N ASN A 221 10.34 30.38 22.15
CA ASN A 221 9.05 31.05 21.89
C ASN A 221 8.12 30.27 20.93
N PHE A 222 6.81 30.39 21.21
CA PHE A 222 5.63 30.18 20.36
C PHE A 222 5.74 29.26 19.11
N GLY A 223 5.39 27.97 19.25
CA GLY A 223 4.97 27.14 18.09
C GLY A 223 5.49 25.70 17.99
N GLY A 224 5.05 24.79 18.86
CA GLY A 224 4.74 23.40 18.46
C GLY A 224 5.85 22.40 18.09
N LEU A 225 7.15 22.69 18.23
CA LEU A 225 8.22 21.71 17.96
C LEU A 225 8.56 20.85 19.19
N SER A 226 8.30 19.55 19.10
CA SER A 226 8.72 18.58 20.13
C SER A 226 10.24 18.62 20.35
N ASN A 227 10.67 18.75 21.61
CA ASN A 227 12.08 18.69 22.06
C ASN A 227 12.72 17.29 21.86
N TYR A 228 11.97 16.31 21.40
CA TYR A 228 12.39 14.92 21.24
C TYR A 228 12.30 14.46 19.79
N LYS A 229 13.10 13.45 19.45
CA LYS A 229 13.00 12.70 18.19
C LYS A 229 13.05 11.19 18.45
N SER A 230 12.29 10.45 17.67
CA SER A 230 12.29 8.99 17.68
C SER A 230 13.58 8.44 17.04
N VAL A 231 14.26 7.48 17.66
CA VAL A 231 15.50 6.89 17.15
C VAL A 231 15.58 5.38 17.37
N LYS A 232 16.23 4.66 16.45
CA LYS A 232 16.45 3.21 16.50
C LYS A 232 17.12 2.74 17.80
N SER A 233 16.63 1.64 18.38
CA SER A 233 17.17 1.02 19.60
C SER A 233 16.93 -0.50 19.63
N GLY A 234 17.83 -1.26 20.26
CA GLY A 234 17.76 -2.72 20.34
C GLY A 234 18.29 -3.41 19.08
N TYR A 235 17.97 -4.69 18.90
CA TYR A 235 18.20 -5.37 17.62
C TYR A 235 17.30 -4.76 16.54
N TRP A 236 17.81 -4.67 15.33
CA TRP A 236 17.10 -4.12 14.18
C TRP A 236 17.41 -4.91 12.92
N LYS A 237 16.42 -4.97 12.02
CA LYS A 237 16.56 -5.44 10.65
C LYS A 237 16.03 -4.41 9.67
N GLU A 238 16.67 -4.29 8.51
CA GLU A 238 16.12 -3.64 7.32
C GLU A 238 15.98 -4.68 6.20
N TYR A 239 14.95 -4.52 5.37
CA TYR A 239 14.68 -5.38 4.22
C TYR A 239 14.73 -4.58 2.92
N TYR A 240 15.10 -5.25 1.84
CA TYR A 240 14.86 -4.77 0.48
C TYR A 240 13.38 -4.96 0.13
N PRO A 241 12.85 -4.23 -0.88
CA PRO A 241 11.46 -4.38 -1.32
C PRO A 241 11.07 -5.79 -1.77
N ASN A 242 12.02 -6.62 -2.22
CA ASN A 242 11.80 -8.05 -2.54
C ASN A 242 11.82 -8.97 -1.30
N HIS A 243 11.51 -8.43 -0.12
CA HIS A 243 11.42 -9.15 1.16
C HIS A 243 12.69 -9.86 1.66
N ILE A 244 13.84 -9.62 1.01
CA ILE A 244 15.13 -10.15 1.41
C ILE A 244 15.82 -9.19 2.38
N ILE A 245 16.45 -9.73 3.42
CA ILE A 245 17.13 -8.92 4.44
C ILE A 245 18.27 -8.11 3.80
N LYS A 246 18.42 -6.86 4.21
CA LYS A 246 19.40 -5.89 3.68
C LYS A 246 20.52 -5.63 4.67
N GLU A 247 20.17 -5.31 5.90
CA GLU A 247 21.11 -5.21 7.01
C GLU A 247 20.46 -5.57 8.33
N GLU A 248 21.26 -6.06 9.27
CA GLU A 248 20.83 -6.29 10.64
C GLU A 248 21.96 -6.04 11.64
N GLY A 249 21.58 -5.69 12.86
CA GLY A 249 22.52 -5.41 13.95
C GLY A 249 21.87 -4.60 15.08
N ASN A 250 22.66 -4.23 16.08
CA ASN A 250 22.14 -3.58 17.28
C ASN A 250 22.28 -2.05 17.22
N TYR A 251 21.25 -1.31 17.63
CA TYR A 251 21.29 0.14 17.82
C TYR A 251 21.20 0.53 19.29
N LYS A 252 21.90 1.59 19.68
CA LYS A 252 21.75 2.27 20.98
C LYS A 252 21.55 3.77 20.75
N LYS A 253 20.38 4.31 21.12
CA LYS A 253 20.00 5.74 20.97
C LYS A 253 20.28 6.29 19.55
N GLY A 254 19.96 5.49 18.52
CA GLY A 254 20.13 5.83 17.09
C GLY A 254 21.51 5.55 16.48
N LYS A 255 22.49 5.02 17.24
CA LYS A 255 23.82 4.66 16.71
C LYS A 255 23.98 3.14 16.59
N LYS A 256 24.56 2.66 15.49
CA LYS A 256 24.97 1.25 15.30
C LYS A 256 26.02 0.87 16.35
N ILE A 257 25.87 -0.29 16.99
CA ILE A 257 26.79 -0.86 17.99
C ILE A 257 27.02 -2.35 17.75
N GLY A 258 28.22 -2.84 18.08
CA GLY A 258 28.55 -4.25 17.88
C GLY A 258 28.60 -4.63 16.41
N GLU A 259 28.29 -5.86 16.09
CA GLU A 259 28.37 -6.37 14.73
C GLU A 259 27.12 -6.02 13.90
N PHE A 260 27.34 -5.60 12.66
CA PHE A 260 26.32 -5.48 11.62
C PHE A 260 26.65 -6.38 10.45
N LYS A 261 25.64 -7.10 9.96
CA LYS A 261 25.69 -7.88 8.72
C LYS A 261 24.97 -7.11 7.62
N TYR A 262 25.49 -7.18 6.40
CA TYR A 262 24.93 -6.51 5.22
C TYR A 262 24.86 -7.52 4.07
N TYR A 263 23.70 -7.59 3.44
CA TYR A 263 23.37 -8.59 2.44
C TYR A 263 23.02 -7.94 1.09
N ASP A 264 23.17 -8.67 -0.01
CA ASP A 264 22.71 -8.26 -1.33
C ASP A 264 21.20 -8.54 -1.51
N LYS A 265 20.65 -8.18 -2.67
CA LYS A 265 19.24 -8.43 -3.00
C LYS A 265 18.88 -9.92 -3.14
N ASN A 266 19.85 -10.82 -3.14
CA ASN A 266 19.67 -12.27 -3.21
C ASN A 266 19.81 -12.95 -1.83
N GLY A 267 20.20 -12.21 -0.79
CA GLY A 267 20.46 -12.70 0.56
C GLY A 267 21.91 -13.12 0.83
N THR A 268 22.82 -12.91 -0.12
CA THR A 268 24.25 -13.19 0.05
C THR A 268 24.86 -12.20 1.03
N LEU A 269 25.58 -12.67 2.05
CA LEU A 269 26.32 -11.81 2.97
C LEU A 269 27.48 -11.13 2.22
N ILE A 270 27.36 -9.82 1.97
CA ILE A 270 28.40 -9.01 1.31
C ILE A 270 29.54 -8.70 2.28
N LYS A 271 29.17 -8.29 3.51
CA LYS A 271 30.14 -7.83 4.51
C LYS A 271 29.59 -7.86 5.92
N THR A 272 30.52 -7.99 6.86
CA THR A 272 30.29 -7.81 8.29
C THR A 272 31.12 -6.63 8.77
N LYS A 273 30.52 -5.69 9.51
CA LYS A 273 31.21 -4.52 10.07
C LYS A 273 30.98 -4.43 11.58
N LYS A 274 32.07 -4.40 12.34
CA LYS A 274 32.02 -4.12 13.78
C LYS A 274 32.01 -2.61 14.02
N HIS A 275 31.06 -2.16 14.82
CA HIS A 275 30.89 -0.80 15.31
C HIS A 275 31.21 -0.75 16.81
N PRO A 276 31.79 0.35 17.33
CA PRO A 276 32.09 0.48 18.74
C PRO A 276 30.87 0.19 19.61
N ARG A 277 30.99 -0.73 20.56
CA ARG A 277 30.06 -0.81 21.69
C ARG A 277 30.40 0.39 22.57
N PHE A 278 29.51 1.39 22.65
CA PHE A 278 29.72 2.59 23.48
C PHE A 278 29.87 2.18 24.96
N LEU A 279 31.12 2.10 25.41
CA LEU A 279 31.56 1.93 26.79
C LEU A 279 31.54 3.29 27.48
N PHE A 280 30.33 3.72 27.86
CA PHE A 280 30.08 4.99 28.57
C PHE A 280 30.50 6.23 27.72
N TRP A 281 30.24 7.48 28.09
CA TRP A 281 29.68 8.09 29.30
C TRP A 281 28.28 8.65 29.02
#